data_AF-A0A0C9Y7D3-F1
#
_entry.id   AF-A0A0C9Y7D3-F1
#
_cell.length_a   1.000
_cell.length_b   1.000
_cell.length_c   1.000
_cell.angle_alpha   90.00
_cell.angle_beta   90.00
_cell.angle_gamma   90.00
#
_symmetry.space_group_name_H-M   'P 1'
#
loop_
_entity.id
_entity.type
_entity.pdbx_description
1 polymer ?
#
loop_
_entity_poly.entity_id
_entity_poly.type
_entity_poly.pdbx_seq_one_letter_code
_entity_poly.pdbx_strand_id
1 'polypeptide(L)'
;MPPLNVMFEALDRCQISLAQFITMLLTCQEYEDHRSVVNLLEHLNEVLDAFLQHPASRDCFTQWSFGVVENMYLQELCCLASEDGSSHFRASSTSTEQLENFSLTAMAQEMEVGAPRWWGLLGTLLDDRRMADSAGQTDGLGDKSIDNEQAADHEYWDKVDEIDLEGLINGLTGEWNVHPETLTSRHAKHHSAIKLMRKMIITSILMNGWNQKSNVLQSLLGLFLQSAHTPYKVINTLARLGISVSADTISMAVQSLSKELHNSL
;
A
#
# COMPACT_ATOMS: atom_id res chain seq x y z
N MET A 1 -2.35 46.12 11.17
CA MET A 1 -2.71 44.91 11.96
C MET A 1 -4.06 45.13 12.61
N PRO A 2 -4.96 44.14 12.62
CA PRO A 2 -6.23 44.24 13.33
C PRO A 2 -5.99 44.43 14.84
N PRO A 3 -6.90 45.11 15.56
CA PRO A 3 -6.76 45.34 17.00
C PRO A 3 -7.08 44.05 17.78
N LEU A 4 -6.09 43.15 17.87
CA LEU A 4 -6.20 41.88 18.60
C LEU A 4 -6.43 42.07 20.10
N ASN A 5 -6.07 43.23 20.65
CA ASN A 5 -6.27 43.59 22.05
C ASN A 5 -7.75 43.54 22.47
N VAL A 6 -8.67 43.97 21.60
CA VAL A 6 -10.12 43.93 21.89
C VAL A 6 -10.61 42.48 21.97
N MET A 7 -10.07 41.59 21.13
CA MET A 7 -10.41 40.18 21.15
C MET A 7 -9.86 39.49 22.40
N PHE A 8 -8.61 39.79 22.79
CA PHE A 8 -8.04 39.26 24.03
C PHE A 8 -8.82 39.72 25.27
N GLU A 9 -9.21 40.99 25.32
CA GLU A 9 -10.02 41.51 26.42
C GLU A 9 -11.41 40.83 26.49
N ALA A 10 -12.02 40.52 25.34
CA ALA A 10 -13.27 39.78 25.29
C ALA A 10 -13.12 38.34 25.80
N LEU A 11 -12.05 37.64 25.40
CA LEU A 11 -11.74 36.29 25.88
C LEU A 11 -11.48 36.28 27.40
N ASP A 12 -10.72 37.26 27.90
CA ASP A 12 -10.43 37.41 29.34
C ASP A 12 -11.71 37.68 30.16
N ARG A 13 -12.60 38.55 29.66
CA ARG A 13 -13.90 38.82 30.29
C ARG A 13 -14.78 37.58 30.36
N CYS A 14 -14.72 36.74 29.34
CA CYS A 14 -15.43 35.46 29.28
C CYS A 14 -14.73 34.33 30.06
N GLN A 15 -13.52 34.57 30.59
CA GLN A 15 -12.68 33.58 31.26
C GLN A 15 -12.42 32.32 30.42
N ILE A 16 -12.28 32.50 29.10
CA ILE A 16 -11.97 31.42 28.16
C ILE A 16 -10.62 31.68 27.48
N SER A 17 -9.79 30.66 27.39
CA SER A 17 -8.57 30.73 26.57
C SER A 17 -8.92 30.68 25.08
N LEU A 18 -8.00 31.17 24.23
CA LEU A 18 -8.15 31.07 22.77
C LEU A 18 -8.28 29.60 22.32
N ALA A 19 -7.52 28.68 22.95
CA ALA A 19 -7.62 27.25 22.67
C ALA A 19 -9.02 26.69 23.01
N GLN A 20 -9.55 27.01 24.20
CA GLN A 20 -10.90 26.59 24.59
C GLN A 20 -11.97 27.18 23.68
N PHE A 21 -11.84 28.45 23.27
CA PHE A 21 -12.75 29.09 22.33
C PHE A 21 -12.78 28.35 21.00
N ILE A 22 -11.61 28.05 20.42
CA ILE A 22 -11.49 27.28 19.16
C ILE A 22 -12.06 25.86 19.34
N THR A 23 -11.73 25.17 20.43
CA THR A 23 -12.27 23.83 20.71
C THR A 23 -13.79 23.84 20.82
N MET A 24 -14.38 24.81 21.54
CA MET A 24 -15.84 24.92 21.67
C MET A 24 -16.51 25.20 20.33
N LEU A 25 -15.95 26.11 19.53
CA LEU A 25 -16.48 26.40 18.19
C LEU A 25 -16.50 25.16 17.29
N LEU A 26 -15.47 24.31 17.36
CA LEU A 26 -15.33 23.13 16.51
C LEU A 26 -16.06 21.88 17.04
N THR A 27 -16.46 21.84 18.30
CA THR A 27 -17.05 20.64 18.93
C THR A 27 -18.50 20.80 19.36
N CYS A 28 -18.98 22.03 19.58
CA CYS A 28 -20.37 22.28 19.94
C CYS A 28 -21.25 22.37 18.69
N GLN A 29 -22.25 21.50 18.60
CA GLN A 29 -23.19 21.43 17.47
C GLN A 29 -23.97 22.73 17.24
N GLU A 30 -24.14 23.56 18.27
CA GLU A 30 -24.81 24.86 18.19
C GLU A 30 -24.12 25.86 17.25
N TYR A 31 -22.85 25.64 16.91
CA TYR A 31 -22.05 26.53 16.07
C TYR A 31 -21.72 25.96 14.69
N GLU A 32 -22.27 24.80 14.32
CA GLU A 32 -21.93 24.09 13.07
C GLU A 32 -22.06 25.00 11.82
N ASP A 33 -23.15 25.76 11.73
CA ASP A 33 -23.41 26.70 10.63
C ASP A 33 -22.94 28.15 10.92
N HIS A 34 -22.27 28.38 12.05
CA HIS A 34 -21.84 29.72 12.43
C HIS A 34 -20.76 30.22 11.46
N ARG A 35 -20.87 31.47 11.01
CA ARG A 35 -19.97 32.08 10.01
C ARG A 35 -18.48 31.94 10.36
N SER A 36 -18.15 31.99 11.65
CA SER A 36 -16.78 31.82 12.13
C SER A 36 -16.26 30.39 12.02
N VAL A 37 -17.13 29.38 12.17
CA VAL A 37 -16.76 27.97 11.99
C VAL A 37 -16.53 27.70 10.50
N VAL A 38 -17.45 28.15 9.64
CA VAL A 38 -17.29 28.04 8.18
C VAL A 38 -15.98 28.69 7.74
N ASN A 39 -15.70 29.93 8.17
CA ASN A 39 -14.46 30.61 7.81
C ASN A 39 -13.20 29.88 8.36
N LEU A 40 -13.25 29.37 9.59
CA LEU A 40 -12.14 28.62 10.17
C LEU A 40 -11.87 27.32 9.39
N LEU A 41 -12.91 26.63 8.94
CA LEU A 41 -12.79 25.41 8.13
C LEU A 41 -12.32 25.71 6.70
N GLU A 42 -12.80 26.81 6.09
CA GLU A 42 -12.33 27.29 4.78
C GLU A 42 -10.82 27.60 4.78
N HIS A 43 -10.29 28.13 5.89
CA HIS A 43 -8.87 28.47 6.05
C HIS A 43 -8.10 27.46 6.92
N LEU A 44 -8.60 26.23 7.10
CA LEU A 44 -8.00 25.23 7.99
C LEU A 44 -6.52 24.98 7.63
N ASN A 45 -6.20 24.86 6.35
CA ASN A 45 -4.83 24.59 5.90
C ASN A 45 -3.87 25.72 6.31
N GLU A 46 -4.30 26.99 6.22
CA GLU A 46 -3.47 28.13 6.63
C GLU A 46 -3.19 28.11 8.14
N VAL A 47 -4.18 27.70 8.94
CA VAL A 47 -4.04 27.55 10.39
C VAL A 47 -3.09 26.40 10.74
N LEU A 48 -3.24 25.25 10.07
CA LEU A 48 -2.34 24.11 10.26
C LEU A 48 -0.91 24.43 9.82
N ASP A 49 -0.74 25.14 8.69
CA ASP A 49 0.55 25.63 8.23
C ASP A 49 1.18 26.59 9.24
N ALA A 50 0.39 27.48 9.86
CA ALA A 50 0.89 28.36 10.91
C ALA A 50 1.44 27.57 12.12
N PHE A 51 0.78 26.48 12.53
CA PHE A 51 1.30 25.58 13.57
C PHE A 51 2.58 24.86 13.16
N LEU A 52 2.72 24.51 11.88
CA LEU A 52 3.91 23.86 11.34
C LEU A 52 5.11 24.84 11.26
N GLN A 53 4.86 26.10 10.94
CA GLN A 53 5.90 27.13 10.84
C GLN A 53 6.35 27.67 12.20
N HIS A 54 5.49 27.58 13.22
CA HIS A 54 5.81 28.12 14.54
C HIS A 54 6.79 27.21 15.31
N PRO A 55 8.00 27.70 15.69
CA PRO A 55 9.07 26.86 16.22
C PRO A 55 8.71 26.04 17.47
N ALA A 56 7.89 26.59 18.36
CA ALA A 56 7.53 25.90 19.60
C ALA A 56 6.45 24.82 19.42
N SER A 57 5.71 24.83 18.31
CA SER A 57 4.65 23.85 18.03
C SER A 57 5.03 22.86 16.95
N ARG A 58 6.00 23.18 16.10
CA ARG A 58 6.39 22.35 14.94
C ARG A 58 6.62 20.88 15.29
N ASP A 59 7.41 20.61 16.32
CA ASP A 59 7.76 19.23 16.70
C ASP A 59 6.54 18.47 17.22
N CYS A 60 5.77 19.08 18.13
CA CYS A 60 4.55 18.49 18.68
C CYS A 60 3.48 18.25 17.60
N PHE A 61 3.30 19.22 16.70
CA PHE A 61 2.34 19.12 15.60
C PHE A 61 2.74 18.04 14.60
N THR A 62 4.04 17.99 14.26
CA THR A 62 4.59 16.95 13.38
C THR A 62 4.39 15.57 13.99
N GLN A 63 4.78 15.37 15.25
CA GLN A 63 4.59 14.10 15.96
C GLN A 63 3.12 13.68 16.02
N TRP A 64 2.22 14.62 16.33
CA TRP A 64 0.78 14.35 16.35
C TRP A 64 0.27 13.95 14.96
N SER A 65 0.67 14.67 13.91
CA SER A 65 0.25 14.36 12.53
C SER A 65 0.71 12.98 12.07
N PHE A 66 1.96 12.60 12.39
CA PHE A 66 2.46 11.24 12.15
C PHE A 66 1.62 10.20 12.88
N GLY A 67 1.29 10.41 14.16
CA GLY A 67 0.44 9.49 14.91
C GLY A 67 -0.96 9.33 14.29
N VAL A 68 -1.57 10.40 13.78
CA VAL A 68 -2.87 10.32 13.08
C VAL A 68 -2.75 9.50 11.81
N VAL A 69 -1.73 9.76 10.99
CA VAL A 69 -1.49 9.08 9.72
C VAL A 69 -1.14 7.59 9.93
N GLU A 70 -0.28 7.29 10.90
CA GLU A 70 0.10 5.92 11.27
C GLU A 70 -1.13 5.12 11.71
N ASN A 71 -1.93 5.64 12.65
CA ASN A 71 -3.14 4.96 13.12
C ASN A 71 -4.12 4.69 11.97
N MET A 72 -4.22 5.61 11.02
CA MET A 72 -5.08 5.46 9.85
C MET A 72 -4.62 4.32 8.93
N TYR A 73 -3.32 4.17 8.68
CA TYR A 73 -2.78 3.03 7.94
C TYR A 73 -2.92 1.71 8.71
N LEU A 74 -2.67 1.72 10.01
CA LEU A 74 -2.82 0.55 10.87
C LEU A 74 -4.28 0.05 10.87
N GLN A 75 -5.25 0.97 10.96
CA GLN A 75 -6.66 0.62 10.93
C GLN A 75 -7.05 -0.03 9.59
N GLU A 76 -6.60 0.52 8.47
CA GLU A 76 -6.84 -0.06 7.15
C GLU A 76 -6.24 -1.47 7.01
N LEU A 77 -4.98 -1.66 7.47
CA LEU A 77 -4.33 -2.97 7.45
C LEU A 77 -5.02 -3.98 8.39
N CYS A 78 -5.50 -3.53 9.55
CA CYS A 78 -6.29 -4.37 10.47
C CYS A 78 -7.61 -4.80 9.83
N CYS A 79 -8.29 -3.89 9.13
CA CYS A 79 -9.53 -4.19 8.42
C CYS A 79 -9.28 -5.24 7.32
N LEU A 80 -8.23 -5.08 6.52
CA LEU A 80 -7.85 -6.07 5.51
C LEU A 80 -7.51 -7.44 6.12
N ALA A 81 -6.84 -7.47 7.27
CA ALA A 81 -6.44 -8.71 7.93
C ALA A 81 -7.57 -9.37 8.74
N SER A 82 -8.74 -8.76 8.84
CA SER A 82 -9.87 -9.27 9.64
C SER A 82 -10.52 -10.51 9.02
N GLU A 83 -11.23 -11.30 9.83
CA GLU A 83 -11.77 -12.61 9.40
C GLU A 83 -12.92 -12.55 8.40
N ASP A 84 -13.52 -11.37 8.24
CA ASP A 84 -14.63 -11.13 7.31
C ASP A 84 -14.14 -10.96 5.85
N GLY A 85 -12.82 -10.85 5.64
CA GLY A 85 -12.20 -10.75 4.31
C GLY A 85 -11.95 -12.11 3.65
N SER A 86 -11.92 -12.14 2.32
CA SER A 86 -11.70 -13.36 1.52
C SER A 86 -10.26 -13.90 1.60
N SER A 87 -9.40 -13.28 2.42
CA SER A 87 -7.95 -13.49 2.45
C SER A 87 -7.47 -14.73 3.23
N HIS A 88 -8.38 -15.65 3.57
CA HIS A 88 -8.07 -16.87 4.32
C HIS A 88 -7.87 -18.10 3.45
N PHE A 89 -6.69 -18.74 3.57
CA PHE A 89 -6.41 -20.01 2.91
C PHE A 89 -6.12 -21.10 3.92
N ARG A 90 -7.00 -22.12 3.94
CA ARG A 90 -6.83 -23.31 4.76
C ARG A 90 -6.30 -24.44 3.90
N ALA A 91 -4.98 -24.67 3.96
CA ALA A 91 -4.31 -25.74 3.23
C ALA A 91 -4.97 -27.12 3.41
N SER A 92 -5.43 -27.46 4.62
CA SER A 92 -6.07 -28.76 4.90
C SER A 92 -7.46 -28.94 4.29
N SER A 93 -8.02 -27.89 3.69
CA SER A 93 -9.36 -27.90 3.08
C SER A 93 -9.39 -27.13 1.75
N THR A 94 -8.24 -26.96 1.11
CA THR A 94 -8.16 -26.35 -0.22
C THR A 94 -8.86 -27.24 -1.23
N SER A 95 -9.65 -26.63 -2.10
CA SER A 95 -10.28 -27.27 -3.26
C SER A 95 -9.68 -26.81 -4.59
N THR A 96 -9.84 -27.62 -5.65
CA THR A 96 -9.44 -27.24 -7.01
C THR A 96 -10.21 -26.02 -7.51
N GLU A 97 -11.52 -25.93 -7.20
CA GLU A 97 -12.36 -24.79 -7.56
C GLU A 97 -11.85 -23.48 -6.95
N GLN A 98 -11.39 -23.49 -5.69
CA GLN A 98 -10.80 -22.32 -5.06
C GLN A 98 -9.51 -21.86 -5.75
N LEU A 99 -8.72 -22.80 -6.26
CA LEU A 99 -7.47 -22.48 -6.96
C LEU A 99 -7.75 -21.94 -8.37
N GLU A 100 -8.74 -22.50 -9.07
CA GLU A 100 -9.14 -22.07 -10.42
C GLU A 100 -9.85 -20.71 -10.43
N ASN A 101 -10.68 -20.44 -9.43
CA ASN A 101 -11.42 -19.17 -9.31
C ASN A 101 -10.58 -18.05 -8.68
N PHE A 102 -9.36 -18.33 -8.23
CA PHE A 102 -8.52 -17.31 -7.63
C PHE A 102 -8.07 -16.28 -8.69
N SER A 103 -8.18 -15.00 -8.33
CA SER A 103 -7.78 -13.90 -9.20
C SER A 103 -6.89 -12.89 -8.46
N LEU A 104 -5.67 -12.71 -8.96
CA LEU A 104 -4.75 -11.70 -8.46
C LEU A 104 -5.31 -10.28 -8.63
N THR A 105 -6.05 -10.03 -9.72
CA THR A 105 -6.65 -8.71 -9.98
C THR A 105 -7.76 -8.41 -8.98
N ALA A 106 -8.62 -9.39 -8.70
CA ALA A 106 -9.69 -9.24 -7.72
C ALA A 106 -9.10 -9.01 -6.32
N MET A 107 -8.06 -9.75 -5.94
CA MET A 107 -7.37 -9.56 -4.67
C MET A 107 -6.73 -8.17 -4.57
N ALA A 108 -6.08 -7.69 -5.63
CA ALA A 108 -5.50 -6.35 -5.65
C ALA A 108 -6.56 -5.26 -5.48
N GLN A 109 -7.71 -5.41 -6.16
CA GLN A 109 -8.84 -4.50 -6.03
C GLN A 109 -9.45 -4.52 -4.62
N GLU A 110 -9.60 -5.70 -4.02
CA GLU A 110 -10.09 -5.83 -2.63
C GLU A 110 -9.13 -5.14 -1.64
N MET A 111 -7.81 -5.33 -1.81
CA MET A 111 -6.79 -4.65 -1.00
C MET A 111 -6.83 -3.13 -1.18
N GLU A 112 -7.00 -2.64 -2.41
CA GLU A 112 -7.10 -1.21 -2.70
C GLU A 112 -8.35 -0.57 -2.09
N VAL A 113 -9.50 -1.24 -2.22
CA VAL A 113 -10.77 -0.76 -1.67
C VAL A 113 -10.76 -0.81 -0.14
N GLY A 114 -10.18 -1.85 0.47
CA GLY A 114 -10.12 -2.00 1.92
C GLY A 114 -9.06 -1.13 2.60
N ALA A 115 -8.02 -0.71 1.88
CA ALA A 115 -6.94 0.12 2.41
C ALA A 115 -6.47 1.22 1.45
N PRO A 116 -7.35 2.17 1.09
CA PRO A 116 -7.08 3.13 0.01
C PRO A 116 -5.92 4.07 0.31
N ARG A 117 -5.74 4.50 1.57
CA ARG A 117 -4.67 5.43 1.93
C ARG A 117 -3.33 4.73 2.03
N TRP A 118 -3.29 3.54 2.62
CA TRP A 118 -2.11 2.68 2.61
C TRP A 118 -1.70 2.32 1.18
N TRP A 119 -2.66 1.93 0.34
CA TRP A 119 -2.43 1.60 -1.06
C TRP A 119 -1.91 2.80 -1.86
N GLY A 120 -2.42 4.00 -1.58
CA GLY A 120 -1.91 5.25 -2.14
C GLY A 120 -0.48 5.57 -1.70
N LEU A 121 -0.14 5.35 -0.43
CA LEU A 121 1.22 5.51 0.09
C LEU A 121 2.19 4.56 -0.62
N LEU A 122 1.86 3.26 -0.72
CA LEU A 122 2.69 2.31 -1.46
C LEU A 122 2.84 2.70 -2.93
N GLY A 123 1.77 3.23 -3.55
CA GLY A 123 1.82 3.78 -4.89
C GLY A 123 2.87 4.88 -5.02
N THR A 124 2.92 5.78 -4.04
CA THR A 124 3.86 6.90 -3.97
C THR A 124 5.29 6.46 -3.69
N LEU A 125 5.49 5.49 -2.78
CA LEU A 125 6.81 4.96 -2.41
C LEU A 125 7.44 4.13 -3.52
N LEU A 126 6.62 3.46 -4.33
CA LEU A 126 7.06 2.62 -5.45
C LEU A 126 7.10 3.39 -6.79
N ASP A 127 6.82 4.71 -6.80
CA ASP A 127 6.97 5.54 -8.00
C ASP A 127 8.43 6.01 -8.16
N ASP A 128 9.12 5.52 -9.20
CA ASP A 128 10.49 5.91 -9.54
C ASP A 128 10.63 7.39 -9.95
N ARG A 129 9.52 8.06 -10.26
CA ARG A 129 9.52 9.40 -10.87
C ARG A 129 10.09 10.50 -9.97
N ARG A 130 10.16 10.29 -8.65
CA ARG A 130 10.69 11.32 -7.72
C ARG A 130 12.22 11.40 -7.71
N MET A 131 12.93 10.38 -8.19
CA MET A 131 14.40 10.34 -8.19
C MET A 131 15.02 11.07 -9.41
N ALA A 132 14.30 11.13 -10.54
CA ALA A 132 14.82 11.78 -11.76
C ALA A 132 14.80 13.31 -11.69
N ASP A 133 13.80 13.91 -11.04
CA ASP A 133 13.65 15.38 -10.99
C ASP A 133 14.52 16.05 -9.93
N SER A 134 15.02 15.30 -8.93
CA SER A 134 15.89 15.84 -7.87
C SER A 134 17.38 15.90 -8.24
N ALA A 135 17.79 15.25 -9.33
CA ALA A 135 19.18 15.24 -9.81
C ALA A 135 19.51 16.37 -10.81
N GLY A 136 18.54 17.25 -11.11
CA GLY A 136 18.65 18.30 -12.13
C GLY A 136 19.25 19.64 -11.66
N GLN A 137 19.74 19.76 -10.42
CA GLN A 137 20.42 20.96 -9.93
C GLN A 137 21.72 20.62 -9.22
N THR A 138 22.76 20.35 -10.00
CA THR A 138 24.13 20.64 -9.56
C THR A 138 24.91 21.15 -10.75
N ASP A 139 25.33 22.41 -10.62
CA ASP A 139 26.16 23.11 -11.57
C ASP A 139 27.48 22.38 -11.84
N GLY A 140 27.85 22.37 -13.13
CA GLY A 140 29.22 22.44 -13.65
C GLY A 140 30.37 21.75 -12.91
N LEU A 141 30.97 20.80 -13.65
CA LEU A 141 32.35 20.29 -13.59
C LEU A 141 32.60 19.02 -12.75
N GLY A 142 32.68 17.92 -13.50
CA GLY A 142 33.70 16.88 -13.32
C GLY A 142 33.43 15.83 -12.24
N ASP A 143 32.91 14.67 -12.62
CA ASP A 143 33.70 13.45 -12.81
C ASP A 143 32.77 12.35 -13.36
N LYS A 144 33.34 11.43 -14.12
CA LYS A 144 32.66 10.25 -14.68
C LYS A 144 32.30 9.27 -13.56
N SER A 145 31.36 8.38 -13.90
CA SER A 145 30.90 7.19 -13.17
C SER A 145 30.01 7.43 -11.95
N ILE A 146 28.76 7.84 -12.21
CA ILE A 146 27.62 7.29 -11.48
C ILE A 146 26.84 6.43 -12.46
N ASP A 147 27.42 5.25 -12.63
CA ASP A 147 26.84 3.94 -12.87
C ASP A 147 25.50 3.82 -13.64
N ASN A 148 25.70 3.24 -14.82
CA ASN A 148 24.77 2.66 -15.77
C ASN A 148 23.96 1.46 -15.19
N GLU A 149 23.68 1.42 -13.89
CA GLU A 149 23.00 0.32 -13.22
C GLU A 149 21.49 0.27 -13.53
N GLN A 150 20.84 1.43 -13.67
CA GLN A 150 19.41 1.49 -14.02
C GLN A 150 19.13 1.06 -15.46
N ALA A 151 20.02 1.39 -16.40
CA ALA A 151 19.93 0.89 -17.77
C ALA A 151 20.23 -0.62 -17.84
N ALA A 152 21.15 -1.10 -17.00
CA ALA A 152 21.46 -2.53 -16.90
C ALA A 152 20.34 -3.35 -16.24
N ASP A 153 19.63 -2.80 -15.24
CA ASP A 153 18.48 -3.46 -14.61
C ASP A 153 17.29 -3.51 -15.59
N HIS A 154 17.06 -2.45 -16.36
CA HIS A 154 16.11 -2.48 -17.48
C HIS A 154 16.47 -3.52 -18.55
N GLU A 155 17.75 -3.65 -18.91
CA GLU A 155 18.23 -4.68 -19.84
C GLU A 155 18.16 -6.11 -19.24
N TYR A 156 18.23 -6.25 -17.91
CA TYR A 156 18.06 -7.52 -17.21
C TYR A 156 16.61 -8.01 -17.29
N TRP A 157 15.63 -7.16 -16.98
CA TRP A 157 14.21 -7.52 -17.08
C TRP A 157 13.78 -7.81 -18.53
N ASP A 158 14.36 -7.10 -19.52
CA ASP A 158 14.17 -7.39 -20.95
C ASP A 158 14.69 -8.79 -21.37
N LYS A 159 15.65 -9.35 -20.62
CA LYS A 159 16.17 -10.72 -20.85
C LYS A 159 15.43 -11.77 -20.02
N VAL A 160 14.84 -11.41 -18.87
CA VAL A 160 13.99 -12.28 -18.04
C VAL A 160 12.60 -12.48 -18.67
N ASP A 161 12.23 -11.64 -19.63
CA ASP A 161 11.04 -11.72 -20.49
C ASP A 161 10.96 -12.99 -21.39
N GLU A 162 11.93 -13.93 -21.28
CA GLU A 162 11.78 -15.29 -21.85
C GLU A 162 10.63 -16.08 -21.18
N ILE A 163 10.22 -15.71 -19.97
CA ILE A 163 8.98 -16.22 -19.37
C ILE A 163 7.82 -15.41 -19.94
N ASP A 164 6.97 -16.03 -20.75
CA ASP A 164 5.75 -15.42 -21.29
C ASP A 164 4.75 -15.07 -20.17
N LEU A 165 4.97 -13.93 -19.54
CA LEU A 165 4.10 -13.32 -18.53
C LEU A 165 3.03 -12.43 -19.18
N GLU A 166 2.97 -12.37 -20.51
CA GLU A 166 2.08 -11.47 -21.27
C GLU A 166 0.62 -11.66 -20.84
N GLY A 167 0.17 -12.91 -20.65
CA GLY A 167 -1.17 -13.21 -20.13
C GLY A 167 -1.44 -12.68 -18.72
N LEU A 168 -0.45 -12.75 -17.82
CA LEU A 168 -0.56 -12.24 -16.44
C LEU A 168 -0.52 -10.71 -16.42
N ILE A 169 0.36 -10.09 -17.20
CA ILE A 169 0.49 -8.64 -17.32
C ILE A 169 -0.78 -8.03 -17.90
N ASN A 170 -1.33 -8.63 -18.97
CA ASN A 170 -2.57 -8.19 -19.59
C ASN A 170 -3.77 -8.37 -18.67
N GLY A 171 -3.81 -9.46 -17.89
CA GLY A 171 -4.78 -9.63 -16.81
C GLY A 171 -4.70 -8.51 -15.77
N LEU A 172 -3.49 -8.20 -15.27
CA LEU A 172 -3.25 -7.21 -14.22
C LEU A 172 -3.46 -5.76 -14.68
N THR A 173 -3.23 -5.47 -15.95
CA THR A 173 -3.40 -4.14 -16.55
C THR A 173 -4.78 -3.92 -17.18
N GLY A 174 -5.58 -4.97 -17.34
CA GLY A 174 -6.97 -4.89 -17.78
C GLY A 174 -7.17 -4.80 -19.30
N GLU A 175 -6.13 -5.04 -20.11
CA GLU A 175 -6.19 -4.93 -21.56
C GLU A 175 -6.00 -6.30 -22.22
N TRP A 176 -7.09 -6.92 -22.69
CA TRP A 176 -7.04 -8.21 -23.41
C TRP A 176 -7.01 -8.07 -24.94
N ASN A 177 -7.07 -6.85 -25.48
CA ASN A 177 -7.23 -6.61 -26.90
C ASN A 177 -6.49 -5.36 -27.39
N VAL A 178 -5.20 -5.47 -27.73
CA VAL A 178 -4.56 -4.46 -28.59
C VAL A 178 -3.58 -5.13 -29.58
N HIS A 179 -3.63 -4.64 -30.82
CA HIS A 179 -2.72 -4.88 -31.94
C HIS A 179 -1.23 -4.69 -31.58
N PRO A 180 -0.26 -5.13 -32.42
CA PRO A 180 1.15 -5.21 -32.05
C PRO A 180 1.65 -3.92 -31.41
N GLU A 181 1.96 -4.01 -30.12
CA GLU A 181 2.27 -2.87 -29.28
C GLU A 181 3.69 -2.38 -29.54
N THR A 182 3.90 -1.06 -29.39
CA THR A 182 5.25 -0.50 -29.39
C THR A 182 6.02 -0.99 -28.17
N LEU A 183 7.33 -1.21 -28.29
CA LEU A 183 8.20 -1.64 -27.19
C LEU A 183 8.01 -0.78 -25.92
N THR A 184 7.83 0.53 -26.10
CA THR A 184 7.54 1.51 -25.03
C THR A 184 6.20 1.30 -24.32
N SER A 185 5.16 0.82 -25.02
CA SER A 185 3.87 0.44 -24.41
C SER A 185 4.04 -0.78 -23.50
N ARG A 186 4.75 -1.80 -24.01
CA ARG A 186 5.03 -3.03 -23.26
C ARG A 186 5.82 -2.77 -21.98
N HIS A 187 6.86 -1.92 -22.02
CA HIS A 187 7.61 -1.58 -20.81
C HIS A 187 6.75 -0.85 -19.76
N ALA A 188 5.90 0.09 -20.18
CA ALA A 188 5.02 0.80 -19.26
C ALA A 188 4.03 -0.17 -18.58
N LYS A 189 3.50 -1.14 -19.34
CA LYS A 189 2.64 -2.21 -18.81
C LYS A 189 3.36 -3.12 -17.84
N HIS A 190 4.55 -3.58 -18.20
CA HIS A 190 5.37 -4.44 -17.35
C HIS A 190 5.71 -3.75 -16.03
N HIS A 191 6.10 -2.47 -16.09
CA HIS A 191 6.39 -1.66 -14.91
C HIS A 191 5.14 -1.49 -14.01
N SER A 192 3.97 -1.25 -14.62
CA SER A 192 2.69 -1.18 -13.90
C SER A 192 2.35 -2.50 -13.20
N ALA A 193 2.51 -3.64 -13.89
CA ALA A 193 2.25 -4.97 -13.34
C ALA A 193 3.21 -5.30 -12.18
N ILE A 194 4.51 -5.03 -12.32
CA ILE A 194 5.49 -5.19 -11.23
C ILE A 194 5.10 -4.33 -10.03
N LYS A 195 4.71 -3.08 -10.27
CA LYS A 195 4.29 -2.17 -9.19
C LYS A 195 3.09 -2.76 -8.45
N LEU A 196 2.09 -3.25 -9.19
CA LEU A 196 0.91 -3.89 -8.59
C LEU A 196 1.28 -5.12 -7.77
N MET A 197 2.12 -6.01 -8.32
CA MET A 197 2.62 -7.19 -7.61
C MET A 197 3.37 -6.82 -6.33
N ARG A 198 4.25 -5.81 -6.37
CA ARG A 198 4.98 -5.31 -5.19
C ARG A 198 4.01 -4.78 -4.13
N LYS A 199 2.97 -4.03 -4.52
CA LYS A 199 1.94 -3.55 -3.59
C LYS A 199 1.20 -4.69 -2.92
N MET A 200 0.80 -5.70 -3.69
CA MET A 200 0.13 -6.90 -3.16
C MET A 200 1.03 -7.68 -2.20
N ILE A 201 2.29 -7.93 -2.56
CA ILE A 201 3.24 -8.69 -1.74
C ILE A 201 3.47 -7.97 -0.41
N ILE A 202 3.81 -6.68 -0.42
CA ILE A 202 4.07 -5.91 0.80
C ILE A 202 2.81 -5.91 1.70
N THR A 203 1.64 -5.64 1.13
CA THR A 203 0.38 -5.63 1.88
C THR A 203 0.06 -7.01 2.45
N SER A 204 0.24 -8.08 1.68
CA SER A 204 0.02 -9.46 2.14
C SER A 204 0.97 -9.88 3.27
N ILE A 205 2.22 -9.43 3.26
CA ILE A 205 3.19 -9.72 4.34
C ILE A 205 2.72 -9.06 5.63
N LEU A 206 2.30 -7.79 5.55
CA LEU A 206 1.79 -7.06 6.72
C LEU A 206 0.49 -7.67 7.24
N MET A 207 -0.44 -8.03 6.35
CA MET A 207 -1.68 -8.71 6.71
C MET A 207 -1.41 -10.05 7.40
N ASN A 208 -0.51 -10.87 6.85
CA ASN A 208 -0.12 -12.15 7.45
C ASN A 208 0.60 -11.98 8.80
N GLY A 209 1.36 -10.89 8.96
CA GLY A 209 1.98 -10.50 10.23
C GLY A 209 0.95 -10.15 11.32
N TRP A 210 -0.19 -9.57 10.92
CA TRP A 210 -1.28 -9.21 11.83
C TRP A 210 -2.21 -10.39 12.15
N ASN A 211 -2.56 -11.16 11.11
CA ASN A 211 -3.38 -12.35 11.19
C ASN A 211 -2.77 -13.44 10.31
N GLN A 212 -2.17 -14.45 10.94
CA GLN A 212 -1.52 -15.57 10.24
C GLN A 212 -2.47 -16.39 9.34
N LYS A 213 -3.79 -16.23 9.54
CA LYS A 213 -4.78 -16.84 8.65
C LYS A 213 -4.89 -16.08 7.32
N SER A 214 -4.47 -14.82 7.26
CA SER A 214 -4.48 -13.99 6.05
C SER A 214 -3.30 -14.33 5.13
N ASN A 215 -3.32 -15.55 4.59
CA ASN A 215 -2.18 -16.18 3.94
C ASN A 215 -2.48 -16.69 2.53
N VAL A 216 -3.56 -16.21 1.89
CA VAL A 216 -3.96 -16.64 0.52
C VAL A 216 -2.82 -16.47 -0.48
N LEU A 217 -2.23 -15.27 -0.57
CA LEU A 217 -1.17 -15.01 -1.54
C LEU A 217 0.07 -15.87 -1.26
N GLN A 218 0.45 -15.99 0.01
CA GLN A 218 1.56 -16.82 0.45
C GLN A 218 1.34 -18.31 0.12
N SER A 219 0.10 -18.77 0.23
CA SER A 219 -0.26 -20.16 -0.05
C SER A 219 -0.19 -20.48 -1.53
N LEU A 220 -0.70 -19.57 -2.36
CA LEU A 220 -0.63 -19.68 -3.81
C LEU A 220 0.80 -19.62 -4.32
N LEU A 221 1.60 -18.69 -3.80
CA LEU A 221 3.01 -18.61 -4.15
C LEU A 221 3.76 -19.88 -3.70
N GLY A 222 3.44 -20.41 -2.52
CA GLY A 222 4.00 -21.68 -2.04
C GLY A 222 3.67 -22.86 -2.97
N LEU A 223 2.41 -22.98 -3.41
CA LEU A 223 1.99 -24.01 -4.37
C LEU A 223 2.71 -23.86 -5.71
N PHE A 224 2.82 -22.63 -6.23
CA PHE A 224 3.55 -22.34 -7.46
C PHE A 224 5.04 -22.69 -7.37
N LEU A 225 5.69 -22.34 -6.26
CA LEU A 225 7.09 -22.68 -6.04
C LEU A 225 7.31 -24.19 -5.98
N GLN A 226 6.39 -24.92 -5.35
CA GLN A 226 6.41 -26.38 -5.32
C GLN A 226 6.23 -26.98 -6.72
N SER A 227 5.31 -26.45 -7.55
CA SER A 227 5.12 -26.92 -8.92
C SER A 227 6.34 -26.64 -9.81
N ALA A 228 7.08 -25.57 -9.52
CA ALA A 228 8.34 -25.24 -10.19
C ALA A 228 9.55 -26.05 -9.66
N HIS A 229 9.32 -27.09 -8.84
CA HIS A 229 10.36 -27.90 -8.21
C HIS A 229 11.37 -27.09 -7.39
N THR A 230 10.92 -25.99 -6.78
CA THR A 230 11.77 -25.14 -5.94
C THR A 230 12.26 -25.94 -4.72
N PRO A 231 13.57 -25.93 -4.41
CA PRO A 231 14.09 -26.67 -3.26
C PRO A 231 13.42 -26.25 -1.94
N TYR A 232 13.10 -27.21 -1.08
CA TYR A 232 12.44 -26.96 0.22
C TYR A 232 13.16 -25.93 1.10
N LYS A 233 14.49 -25.82 1.01
CA LYS A 233 15.26 -24.80 1.74
C LYS A 233 14.88 -23.38 1.30
N VAL A 234 14.66 -23.17 0.01
CA VAL A 234 14.25 -21.87 -0.55
C VAL A 234 12.82 -21.56 -0.11
N ILE A 235 11.89 -22.52 -0.26
CA ILE A 235 10.50 -22.39 0.19
C ILE A 235 10.44 -22.03 1.68
N ASN A 236 11.14 -22.77 2.54
CA ASN A 236 11.15 -22.48 3.98
C ASN A 236 11.80 -21.14 4.32
N THR A 237 12.74 -20.67 3.51
CA THR A 237 13.32 -19.33 3.68
C THR A 237 12.29 -18.25 3.34
N LEU A 238 11.61 -18.39 2.19
CA LEU A 238 10.53 -17.47 1.79
C LEU A 238 9.36 -17.50 2.78
N ALA A 239 9.07 -18.65 3.38
CA ALA A 239 8.05 -18.76 4.43
C ALA A 239 8.40 -17.95 5.67
N ARG A 240 9.67 -17.95 6.08
CA ARG A 240 10.15 -17.12 7.20
C ARG A 240 10.10 -15.62 6.89
N LEU A 241 10.15 -15.24 5.62
CA LEU A 241 9.99 -13.84 5.18
C LEU A 241 8.51 -13.43 5.03
N GLY A 242 7.56 -14.35 5.23
CA GLY A 242 6.14 -14.09 5.03
C GLY A 242 5.72 -13.99 3.56
N ILE A 243 6.58 -14.44 2.63
CA ILE A 243 6.35 -14.44 1.19
C ILE A 243 5.62 -15.71 0.75
N SER A 244 5.88 -16.84 1.40
CA SER A 244 5.26 -18.15 1.13
C SER A 244 4.71 -18.76 2.42
N VAL A 245 3.90 -19.82 2.31
CA VAL A 245 3.67 -20.74 3.44
C VAL A 245 4.76 -21.80 3.52
N SER A 246 4.80 -22.54 4.64
CA SER A 246 5.81 -23.57 4.87
C SER A 246 5.67 -24.77 3.92
N ALA A 247 6.77 -25.49 3.71
CA ALA A 247 6.76 -26.74 2.93
C ALA A 247 5.75 -27.78 3.46
N ASP A 248 5.56 -27.83 4.78
CA ASP A 248 4.59 -28.73 5.43
C ASP A 248 3.15 -28.29 5.09
N THR A 249 2.89 -26.99 5.13
CA THR A 249 1.60 -26.40 4.72
C THR A 249 1.28 -26.71 3.27
N ILE A 250 2.27 -26.59 2.37
CA ILE A 250 2.13 -26.96 0.96
C ILE A 250 1.81 -28.45 0.82
N SER A 251 2.54 -29.31 1.53
CA SER A 251 2.33 -30.76 1.47
C SER A 251 0.91 -31.14 1.92
N MET A 252 0.38 -30.48 2.94
CA MET A 252 -1.02 -30.65 3.37
C MET A 252 -2.02 -30.19 2.29
N ALA A 253 -1.77 -29.07 1.62
CA ALA A 253 -2.61 -28.59 0.51
C ALA A 253 -2.64 -29.58 -0.65
N VAL A 254 -1.48 -30.10 -1.05
CA VAL A 254 -1.38 -31.12 -2.11
C VAL A 254 -2.11 -32.41 -1.74
N GLN A 255 -2.00 -32.86 -0.48
CA GLN A 255 -2.75 -34.02 0.02
C GLN A 255 -4.28 -33.78 0.01
N SER A 256 -4.72 -32.58 0.39
CA SER A 256 -6.14 -32.19 0.34
C SER A 256 -6.68 -32.27 -1.10
N LEU A 257 -5.99 -31.63 -2.05
CA LEU A 257 -6.34 -31.64 -3.46
C LEU A 257 -6.33 -33.05 -4.06
N SER A 258 -5.33 -33.86 -3.72
CA SER A 258 -5.27 -35.26 -4.17
C SER A 258 -6.44 -36.08 -3.66
N LYS A 259 -6.89 -35.85 -2.41
CA LYS A 259 -8.03 -36.53 -1.82
C LYS A 259 -9.34 -36.09 -2.45
N GLU A 260 -9.51 -34.80 -2.69
CA GLU A 260 -10.68 -34.26 -3.42
C GLU A 260 -10.79 -34.89 -4.80
N LEU A 261 -9.71 -34.89 -5.58
CA LEU A 261 -9.69 -35.44 -6.93
C LEU A 261 -10.01 -36.95 -6.94
N HIS A 262 -9.58 -37.69 -5.92
CA HIS A 262 -9.93 -39.11 -5.77
C HIS A 262 -11.41 -39.34 -5.41
N ASN A 263 -12.04 -38.39 -4.70
CA ASN A 263 -13.45 -38.50 -4.33
C ASN A 263 -14.40 -38.00 -5.43
N SER A 264 -13.90 -37.18 -6.36
CA SER A 264 -14.65 -36.63 -7.51
C SER A 264 -14.60 -37.52 -8.76
N LEU A 265 -13.84 -38.63 -8.72
CA LEU A 265 -13.78 -39.70 -9.72
C LEU A 265 -14.71 -40.86 -9.36
#